data_AF-A0A0M2HM86-F1
#
_entry.id   AF-A0A0M2HM86-F1
#
_cell.length_a   1.000
_cell.length_b   1.000
_cell.length_c   1.000
_cell.angle_alpha   90.00
_cell.angle_beta   90.00
_cell.angle_gamma   90.00
#
_symmetry.space_group_name_H-M   'P 1'
#
loop_
_entity.id
_entity.type
_entity.pdbx_description
1 polymer ?
#
loop_
_entity_poly.entity_id
_entity_poly.type
_entity_poly.pdbx_seq_one_letter_code
_entity_poly.pdbx_strand_id
1 'polypeptide(L)'
;MGDLEDWEAGVVRDPRTPPQALADIAERRYDLHAAIAAHPRVYPGLIQWMDSVKPPAEASALPDPSALPEPFTPTQLGLPADTAQPVSPAQPIPSAQPPASLGQSAPAPYANAAPYANAGPSSQYYPISAGRPVPPPRRRGVGCWLAGCGCLTLAGLFMVVLFVLGGLGSLTSSGSGTPAGDSGSEEIAENMAAYQADLEAIRTLSADFAGNPVAPLILDQSELDRIAAQAADPDMTVFASRSVKQSISWFRANLETVVAAAQQRRTNASGTASEALVDQAGNGYIDIAWDAAQECNDPSSEESAIGCAEGGSSPMVHIMGESDFPSALAVEHVVLHELAHVYQRADAARFDDQSGEAGRLTAQGLFNGSDESFADCYALTYQNLWSLDFGEWVYGYGYVCNDSERQAMREWAASMNVPLP
;
A
#
# COMPACT_ATOMS: atom_id res chain seq x y z
N MET A 1 23.80 -4.77 -19.70
CA MET A 1 22.99 -3.66 -20.24
C MET A 1 21.64 -4.18 -20.76
N GLY A 2 21.59 -5.36 -21.42
CA GLY A 2 20.32 -5.97 -21.85
C GLY A 2 19.30 -6.31 -20.75
N ASP A 3 19.73 -6.72 -19.55
CA ASP A 3 18.78 -7.09 -18.48
C ASP A 3 17.96 -5.90 -17.93
N LEU A 4 18.50 -4.68 -18.02
CA LEU A 4 17.79 -3.45 -17.62
C LEU A 4 16.80 -3.01 -18.71
N GLU A 5 17.12 -3.27 -19.98
CA GLU A 5 16.28 -2.88 -21.12
C GLU A 5 15.00 -3.72 -21.20
N ASP A 6 15.06 -5.00 -20.85
CA ASP A 6 13.89 -5.89 -20.79
C ASP A 6 13.01 -5.62 -19.56
N TRP A 7 13.60 -5.18 -18.45
CA TRP A 7 12.86 -4.82 -17.23
C TRP A 7 11.93 -3.63 -17.45
N GLU A 8 12.42 -2.54 -18.04
CA GLU A 8 11.60 -1.34 -18.30
C GLU A 8 10.43 -1.63 -19.26
N ALA A 9 10.60 -2.56 -20.21
CA ALA A 9 9.49 -3.03 -21.05
C ALA A 9 8.44 -3.80 -20.23
N GLY A 10 8.86 -4.53 -19.20
CA GLY A 10 7.98 -5.14 -18.20
C GLY A 10 7.22 -4.09 -17.38
N VAL A 11 7.90 -3.04 -16.93
CA VAL A 11 7.29 -1.90 -16.21
C VAL A 11 6.25 -1.20 -17.08
N VAL A 12 6.53 -0.93 -18.36
CA VAL A 12 5.54 -0.34 -19.29
C VAL A 12 4.33 -1.26 -19.54
N ARG A 13 4.45 -2.57 -19.34
CA ARG A 13 3.31 -3.51 -19.50
C ARG A 13 2.43 -3.62 -18.26
N ASP A 14 2.93 -3.28 -17.06
CA ASP A 14 2.10 -3.29 -15.85
C ASP A 14 1.09 -2.14 -15.92
N PRO A 15 -0.22 -2.42 -16.04
CA PRO A 15 -1.25 -1.37 -16.14
C PRO A 15 -1.32 -0.47 -14.91
N ARG A 16 -0.68 -0.84 -13.80
CA ARG A 16 -0.59 -0.06 -12.57
C ARG A 16 0.65 0.83 -12.52
N THR A 17 1.52 0.82 -13.54
CA THR A 17 2.70 1.69 -13.56
C THR A 17 2.31 3.17 -13.47
N PRO A 18 2.90 3.93 -12.53
CA PRO A 18 2.54 5.32 -12.33
C PRO A 18 2.91 6.17 -13.55
N PRO A 19 2.12 7.22 -13.88
CA PRO A 19 2.36 8.08 -15.03
C PRO A 19 3.77 8.66 -15.11
N GLN A 20 4.37 8.97 -13.95
CA GLN A 20 5.73 9.49 -13.89
C GLN A 20 6.78 8.45 -14.30
N ALA A 21 6.63 7.19 -13.88
CA ALA A 21 7.54 6.13 -14.33
C ALA A 21 7.46 5.94 -15.84
N LEU A 22 6.28 6.12 -16.44
CA LEU A 22 6.12 6.13 -17.90
C LEU A 22 6.85 7.31 -18.54
N ALA A 23 6.80 8.51 -17.94
CA ALA A 23 7.51 9.68 -18.43
C ALA A 23 9.04 9.50 -18.35
N ASP A 24 9.52 8.98 -17.24
CA ASP A 24 10.94 8.70 -17.01
C ASP A 24 11.46 7.65 -18.02
N ILE A 25 10.70 6.58 -18.25
CA ILE A 25 11.04 5.55 -19.26
C ILE A 25 10.99 6.17 -20.66
N ALA A 26 9.98 6.97 -20.98
CA ALA A 26 9.88 7.62 -22.28
C ALA A 26 11.06 8.56 -22.57
N GLU A 27 11.65 9.19 -21.54
CA GLU A 27 12.85 10.03 -21.70
C GLU A 27 14.08 9.25 -22.15
N ARG A 28 14.22 7.99 -21.72
CA ARG A 28 15.39 7.14 -21.99
C ARG A 28 15.18 6.14 -23.12
N ARG A 29 13.94 5.71 -23.36
CA ARG A 29 13.57 4.57 -24.22
C ARG A 29 12.60 4.98 -25.31
N TYR A 30 13.17 5.50 -26.39
CA TYR A 30 12.39 5.89 -27.57
C TYR A 30 11.63 4.72 -28.20
N ASP A 31 12.23 3.53 -28.18
CA ASP A 31 11.63 2.28 -28.67
C ASP A 31 10.34 1.90 -27.95
N LEU A 32 10.15 2.35 -26.69
CA LEU A 32 8.95 2.08 -25.91
C LEU A 32 7.85 3.12 -26.08
N HIS A 33 8.06 4.21 -26.84
CA HIS A 33 7.06 5.29 -26.98
C HIS A 33 5.70 4.80 -27.47
N ALA A 34 5.67 3.85 -28.41
CA ALA A 34 4.41 3.28 -28.89
C ALA A 34 3.67 2.47 -27.80
N ALA A 35 4.41 1.73 -26.98
CA ALA A 35 3.84 0.97 -25.87
C ALA A 35 3.36 1.90 -24.74
N ILE A 36 4.13 2.95 -24.45
CA ILE A 36 3.79 3.99 -23.48
C ILE A 36 2.55 4.77 -23.95
N ALA A 37 2.47 5.14 -25.23
CA ALA A 37 1.30 5.83 -25.78
C ALA A 37 0.02 4.98 -25.73
N ALA A 38 0.13 3.65 -25.72
CA ALA A 38 -0.98 2.73 -25.55
C ALA A 38 -1.29 2.39 -24.07
N HIS A 39 -0.47 2.85 -23.12
CA HIS A 39 -0.60 2.50 -21.73
C HIS A 39 -1.84 3.18 -21.09
N PRO A 40 -2.67 2.48 -20.30
CA PRO A 40 -3.91 3.03 -19.75
C PRO A 40 -3.70 4.24 -18.82
N ARG A 41 -2.48 4.42 -18.32
CA ARG A 41 -2.12 5.50 -17.39
C ARG A 41 -1.24 6.60 -18.02
N VAL A 42 -1.03 6.57 -19.35
CA VAL A 42 -0.31 7.64 -20.06
C VAL A 42 -1.16 8.91 -20.12
N TYR A 43 -0.52 10.09 -20.09
CA TYR A 43 -1.21 11.37 -20.13
C TYR A 43 -0.96 12.14 -21.44
N PRO A 44 -1.90 13.01 -21.89
CA PRO A 44 -1.80 13.71 -23.17
C PRO A 44 -0.52 14.55 -23.33
N GLY A 45 -0.03 15.15 -22.24
CA GLY A 45 1.21 15.93 -22.27
C GLY A 45 2.44 15.08 -22.60
N LEU A 46 2.50 13.83 -22.12
CA LEU A 46 3.56 12.90 -22.45
C LEU A 46 3.47 12.45 -23.90
N ILE A 47 2.26 12.17 -24.39
CA ILE A 47 2.03 11.84 -25.81
C ILE A 47 2.52 12.99 -26.70
N GLN A 48 2.10 14.22 -26.40
CA GLN A 48 2.51 15.40 -27.17
C GLN A 48 4.03 15.60 -27.15
N TRP A 49 4.68 15.32 -26.03
CA TRP A 49 6.14 15.37 -25.94
C TRP A 49 6.79 14.26 -26.77
N MET A 50 6.33 13.00 -26.65
CA MET A 50 6.83 11.86 -27.43
C MET A 50 6.70 12.10 -28.95
N ASP A 51 5.60 12.71 -29.39
CA ASP A 51 5.39 13.11 -30.79
C ASP A 51 6.31 14.25 -31.25
N SER A 52 6.82 15.05 -30.31
CA SER A 52 7.68 16.22 -30.60
C SER A 52 9.17 15.89 -30.67
N VAL A 53 9.59 14.83 -30.00
CA VAL A 53 10.98 14.36 -30.04
C VAL A 53 11.20 13.52 -31.31
N LYS A 54 12.45 13.42 -31.79
CA LYS A 54 12.82 12.56 -32.93
C LYS A 54 13.63 11.37 -32.43
N PRO A 55 13.45 10.16 -32.99
CA PRO A 55 14.24 9.01 -32.57
C PRO A 55 15.72 9.27 -32.81
N PRO A 56 16.62 8.81 -31.93
CA PRO A 56 18.03 8.68 -32.26
C PRO A 56 18.18 7.84 -33.53
N ALA A 57 19.15 8.18 -34.40
CA ALA A 57 19.33 7.52 -35.70
C ALA A 57 19.48 5.98 -35.61
N GLU A 58 19.83 5.47 -34.43
CA GLU A 58 19.98 4.04 -34.13
C GLU A 58 18.63 3.30 -33.89
N ALA A 59 17.57 4.00 -33.47
CA ALA A 59 16.25 3.40 -33.23
C ALA A 59 15.42 3.16 -34.50
N SER A 60 15.91 3.61 -35.67
CA SER A 60 15.25 3.39 -36.98
C SER A 60 15.62 2.07 -37.65
N ALA A 61 16.46 1.24 -37.02
CA ALA A 61 16.88 -0.06 -37.56
C ALA A 61 16.13 -1.22 -36.87
N LEU A 62 14.85 -1.40 -37.20
CA LEU A 62 14.17 -2.67 -36.91
C LEU A 62 14.72 -3.74 -37.86
N PRO A 63 15.18 -4.92 -37.38
CA PRO A 63 15.37 -6.07 -38.24
C PRO A 63 14.02 -6.71 -38.60
N ASP A 64 13.94 -7.18 -39.85
CA ASP A 64 12.84 -7.88 -40.51
C ASP A 64 12.23 -9.01 -39.62
N PRO A 65 10.89 -9.14 -39.48
CA PRO A 65 10.24 -10.16 -38.63
C PRO A 65 10.45 -11.63 -39.07
N SER A 66 11.32 -11.89 -40.04
CA SER A 66 11.42 -13.19 -40.73
C SER A 66 12.61 -14.06 -40.30
N ALA A 67 13.29 -13.77 -39.18
CA ALA A 67 14.44 -14.55 -38.71
C ALA A 67 14.26 -15.10 -37.28
N LEU A 68 13.61 -16.26 -37.16
CA LEU A 68 13.69 -17.11 -35.96
C LEU A 68 14.91 -18.04 -36.08
N PRO A 69 15.78 -18.16 -35.07
CA PRO A 69 16.67 -19.30 -34.91
C PRO A 69 16.03 -20.42 -34.07
N GLU A 70 16.27 -21.65 -34.52
CA GLU A 70 15.88 -22.95 -33.97
C GLU A 70 16.30 -23.19 -32.49
N PRO A 71 15.64 -24.13 -31.78
CA PRO A 71 15.87 -24.40 -30.35
C PRO A 71 17.19 -25.13 -30.08
N PHE A 72 18.00 -24.59 -29.16
CA PHE A 72 19.19 -25.24 -28.64
C PHE A 72 18.85 -26.25 -27.53
N THR A 73 19.45 -27.42 -27.65
CA THR A 73 19.43 -28.57 -26.74
C THR A 73 20.32 -28.34 -25.51
N PRO A 74 19.96 -28.83 -24.30
CA PRO A 74 20.81 -28.70 -23.12
C PRO A 74 21.95 -29.73 -23.17
N THR A 75 23.19 -29.24 -23.21
CA THR A 75 24.40 -30.05 -23.03
C THR A 75 24.65 -30.29 -21.54
N GLN A 76 24.77 -31.56 -21.18
CA GLN A 76 25.05 -32.13 -19.88
C GLN A 76 26.46 -31.74 -19.38
N LEU A 77 26.53 -31.01 -18.25
CA LEU A 77 27.78 -30.75 -17.54
C LEU A 77 28.10 -31.94 -16.60
N GLY A 78 29.31 -32.49 -16.77
CA GLY A 78 29.78 -33.69 -16.11
C GLY A 78 30.15 -33.51 -14.63
N LEU A 79 29.79 -34.52 -13.84
CA LEU A 79 30.29 -34.83 -12.51
C LEU A 79 31.71 -35.43 -12.59
N PRO A 80 32.60 -35.18 -11.61
CA PRO A 80 33.56 -36.17 -11.16
C PRO A 80 33.16 -36.74 -9.78
N ALA A 81 33.34 -38.06 -9.66
CA ALA A 81 33.01 -38.88 -8.50
C ALA A 81 34.17 -39.00 -7.49
N ASP A 82 33.77 -39.27 -6.25
CA ASP A 82 34.45 -39.94 -5.13
C ASP A 82 35.71 -39.33 -4.48
N THR A 83 35.52 -38.87 -3.23
CA THR A 83 36.22 -39.44 -2.07
C THR A 83 35.29 -39.48 -0.86
N ALA A 84 35.28 -40.62 -0.18
CA ALA A 84 34.39 -40.97 0.93
C ALA A 84 35.03 -40.73 2.31
N GLN A 85 34.21 -40.18 3.23
CA GLN A 85 34.17 -40.37 4.70
C GLN A 85 35.26 -39.73 5.62
N PRO A 86 34.99 -39.47 6.93
CA PRO A 86 33.86 -39.95 7.74
C PRO A 86 33.06 -38.90 8.54
N VAL A 87 31.86 -39.36 8.90
CA VAL A 87 30.88 -38.79 9.82
C VAL A 87 31.44 -38.80 11.26
N SER A 88 31.38 -37.67 11.97
CA SER A 88 31.63 -37.61 13.42
C SER A 88 30.32 -37.62 14.21
N PRO A 89 30.25 -38.34 15.35
CA PRO A 89 29.01 -38.60 16.08
C PRO A 89 28.54 -37.42 16.95
N ALA A 90 27.22 -37.37 17.12
CA ALA A 90 26.49 -36.47 18.01
C ALA A 90 27.01 -36.52 19.46
N GLN A 91 27.14 -35.34 20.09
CA GLN A 91 27.39 -35.21 21.52
C GLN A 91 26.07 -34.90 22.28
N PRO A 92 25.87 -35.46 23.48
CA PRO A 92 24.65 -35.33 24.26
C PRO A 92 24.52 -33.96 24.94
N ILE A 93 23.30 -33.43 24.96
CA ILE A 93 22.90 -32.20 25.67
C ILE A 93 22.90 -32.49 27.20
N PRO A 94 23.64 -31.73 28.03
CA PRO A 94 23.51 -31.81 29.48
C PRO A 94 22.26 -31.05 29.96
N SER A 95 21.41 -31.74 30.71
CA SER A 95 20.30 -31.15 31.47
C SER A 95 20.85 -30.26 32.59
N ALA A 96 20.44 -28.98 32.64
CA ALA A 96 20.73 -28.08 33.76
C ALA A 96 19.43 -27.68 34.48
N GLN A 97 19.42 -27.93 35.79
CA GLN A 97 18.42 -27.55 36.78
C GLN A 97 18.36 -26.02 37.00
N PRO A 98 17.28 -25.49 37.62
CA PRO A 98 17.05 -24.06 37.76
C PRO A 98 17.74 -23.45 38.99
N PRO A 99 18.03 -22.13 38.97
CA PRO A 99 18.00 -21.29 40.17
C PRO A 99 16.92 -20.20 39.99
N ALA A 100 15.93 -20.13 40.87
CA ALA A 100 15.94 -19.43 42.17
C ALA A 100 15.55 -17.94 42.04
N SER A 101 14.45 -17.63 42.73
CA SER A 101 13.81 -16.34 42.89
C SER A 101 14.67 -15.33 43.68
N LEU A 102 14.81 -14.12 43.16
CA LEU A 102 15.05 -12.85 43.86
C LEU A 102 14.47 -11.78 42.93
N GLY A 103 13.73 -10.74 43.32
CA GLY A 103 13.33 -10.17 44.59
C GLY A 103 12.56 -8.90 44.23
N GLN A 104 11.51 -8.60 44.98
CA GLN A 104 10.65 -7.43 44.81
C GLN A 104 11.42 -6.11 44.94
N SER A 105 11.14 -5.16 44.04
CA SER A 105 11.20 -3.73 44.37
C SER A 105 10.40 -2.90 43.36
N ALA A 106 9.32 -2.30 43.86
CA ALA A 106 8.65 -1.11 43.32
C ALA A 106 8.84 0.03 44.35
N PRO A 107 8.38 1.30 44.14
CA PRO A 107 7.79 1.92 42.95
C PRO A 107 8.28 3.38 42.66
N ALA A 108 7.64 4.01 41.66
CA ALA A 108 7.26 5.45 41.52
C ALA A 108 8.07 6.32 40.53
N PRO A 109 7.55 7.51 40.13
CA PRO A 109 6.27 7.75 39.44
C PRO A 109 6.46 8.67 38.21
N TYR A 110 5.72 8.46 37.12
CA TYR A 110 5.53 9.52 36.12
C TYR A 110 4.06 9.60 35.72
N ALA A 111 3.50 10.77 36.03
CA ALA A 111 2.18 11.23 35.64
C ALA A 111 2.30 12.19 34.44
N ASN A 112 1.20 12.27 33.69
CA ASN A 112 0.84 13.20 32.60
C ASN A 112 1.27 12.75 31.19
N ALA A 113 0.43 12.72 30.15
CA ALA A 113 -1.01 12.94 30.02
C ALA A 113 -1.43 12.43 28.61
N ALA A 114 -2.48 11.61 28.52
CA ALA A 114 -3.17 11.30 27.26
C ALA A 114 -4.61 11.83 27.37
N PRO A 115 -5.10 12.67 26.43
CA PRO A 115 -6.49 13.08 26.42
C PRO A 115 -7.27 12.29 25.37
N TYR A 116 -7.54 11.01 25.63
CA TYR A 116 -8.66 10.30 25.00
C TYR A 116 -9.38 9.47 26.06
N ALA A 117 -10.07 10.19 26.96
CA ALA A 117 -11.03 9.61 27.88
C ALA A 117 -12.42 10.17 27.56
N ASN A 118 -13.36 9.22 27.41
CA ASN A 118 -14.83 9.28 27.49
C ASN A 118 -15.47 8.75 26.19
N ALA A 119 -16.31 7.73 26.18
CA ALA A 119 -16.97 7.02 27.28
C ALA A 119 -17.32 5.60 26.82
N GLY A 120 -16.96 4.59 27.61
CA GLY A 120 -17.54 3.26 27.47
C GLY A 120 -18.95 3.23 28.09
N PRO A 121 -19.84 2.35 27.61
CA PRO A 121 -20.82 1.72 28.47
C PRO A 121 -20.21 0.45 29.06
N SER A 122 -20.39 0.34 30.37
CA SER A 122 -20.27 -0.85 31.21
C SER A 122 -20.60 -2.17 30.51
N SER A 123 -19.76 -3.17 30.77
CA SER A 123 -20.01 -4.59 30.58
C SER A 123 -21.42 -4.99 31.04
N GLN A 124 -22.33 -5.21 30.09
CA GLN A 124 -23.54 -5.99 30.31
C GLN A 124 -23.50 -7.23 29.42
N TYR A 125 -23.49 -8.37 30.12
CA TYR A 125 -23.61 -9.72 29.60
C TYR A 125 -24.93 -9.86 28.82
N TYR A 126 -24.87 -10.06 27.50
CA TYR A 126 -26.04 -10.41 26.69
C TYR A 126 -26.11 -11.93 26.48
N PRO A 127 -27.26 -12.58 26.76
CA PRO A 127 -27.49 -13.95 26.31
C PRO A 127 -27.82 -13.97 24.82
N ILE A 128 -27.07 -14.76 24.05
CA ILE A 128 -27.28 -14.98 22.61
C ILE A 128 -28.59 -15.73 22.40
N SER A 129 -29.55 -15.10 21.72
CA SER A 129 -30.73 -15.76 21.17
C SER A 129 -30.42 -16.32 19.80
N ALA A 130 -30.70 -17.62 19.62
CA ALA A 130 -30.48 -18.37 18.41
C ALA A 130 -31.34 -17.88 17.23
N GLY A 131 -30.70 -17.79 16.06
CA GLY A 131 -31.30 -17.93 14.73
C GLY A 131 -31.56 -16.62 13.99
N ARG A 132 -30.80 -16.37 12.90
CA ARG A 132 -31.22 -15.68 11.66
C ARG A 132 -30.09 -15.62 10.59
N PRO A 133 -30.44 -15.32 9.31
CA PRO A 133 -29.86 -15.95 8.12
C PRO A 133 -28.56 -15.30 7.61
N VAL A 134 -27.83 -16.08 6.81
CA VAL A 134 -26.61 -15.72 6.05
C VAL A 134 -26.79 -14.39 5.31
N PRO A 135 -25.91 -13.38 5.52
CA PRO A 135 -25.96 -12.12 4.79
C PRO A 135 -25.47 -12.31 3.33
N PRO A 136 -26.03 -11.56 2.35
CA PRO A 136 -25.57 -11.63 0.97
C PRO A 136 -24.16 -11.01 0.82
N PRO A 137 -23.32 -11.51 -0.11
CA PRO A 137 -21.99 -10.98 -0.34
C PRO A 137 -22.02 -9.52 -0.78
N ARG A 138 -21.06 -8.71 -0.28
CA ARG A 138 -20.77 -7.36 -0.80
C ARG A 138 -20.41 -7.49 -2.27
N ARG A 139 -21.35 -7.14 -3.15
CA ARG A 139 -21.12 -7.16 -4.60
C ARG A 139 -20.01 -6.15 -4.94
N ARG A 140 -18.91 -6.65 -5.52
CA ARG A 140 -17.96 -5.84 -6.30
C ARG A 140 -18.75 -5.02 -7.32
N GLY A 141 -18.65 -3.70 -7.24
CA GLY A 141 -19.28 -2.77 -8.18
C GLY A 141 -18.61 -2.83 -9.54
N VAL A 142 -19.05 -3.76 -10.39
CA VAL A 142 -18.89 -3.67 -11.85
C VAL A 142 -20.03 -2.81 -12.39
N GLY A 143 -19.70 -1.81 -13.19
CA GLY A 143 -20.61 -0.74 -13.61
C GLY A 143 -21.88 -1.16 -14.36
N CYS A 144 -22.92 -0.36 -14.13
CA CYS A 144 -24.00 -0.01 -15.06
C CYS A 144 -24.19 1.49 -14.88
N TRP A 145 -23.70 2.36 -15.78
CA TRP A 145 -24.36 2.76 -17.03
C TRP A 145 -25.89 2.79 -16.93
N LEU A 146 -26.45 3.99 -17.17
CA LEU A 146 -27.87 4.36 -17.32
C LEU A 146 -28.67 4.75 -16.07
N ALA A 147 -28.40 5.93 -15.51
CA ALA A 147 -29.44 6.84 -15.00
C ALA A 147 -28.84 8.21 -14.63
N GLY A 148 -29.06 9.23 -15.46
CA GLY A 148 -28.61 10.59 -15.14
C GLY A 148 -28.76 11.62 -16.27
N CYS A 149 -29.82 11.52 -17.06
CA CYS A 149 -30.25 12.61 -17.94
C CYS A 149 -30.93 13.67 -17.07
N GLY A 150 -30.43 14.91 -17.05
CA GLY A 150 -31.21 16.03 -16.49
C GLY A 150 -30.49 17.25 -15.93
N CYS A 151 -29.18 17.47 -16.08
CA CYS A 151 -28.55 18.72 -15.61
C CYS A 151 -27.49 19.35 -16.53
N LEU A 152 -27.31 18.86 -17.76
CA LEU A 152 -26.28 19.36 -18.69
C LEU A 152 -26.75 20.42 -19.69
N THR A 153 -28.00 20.89 -19.61
CA THR A 153 -28.51 21.93 -20.52
C THR A 153 -28.33 23.36 -20.00
N LEU A 154 -27.90 23.56 -18.75
CA LEU A 154 -27.71 24.92 -18.18
C LEU A 154 -26.25 25.41 -18.16
N ALA A 155 -25.26 24.53 -18.33
CA ALA A 155 -23.84 24.94 -18.43
C ALA A 155 -23.41 25.29 -19.87
N GLY A 156 -24.12 24.80 -20.89
CA GLY A 156 -23.76 25.00 -22.31
C GLY A 156 -24.10 26.36 -22.90
N LEU A 157 -24.87 27.21 -22.20
CA LEU A 157 -25.33 28.50 -22.73
C LEU A 157 -24.51 29.70 -22.24
N PHE A 158 -23.63 29.51 -21.25
CA PHE A 158 -22.77 30.59 -20.72
C PHE A 158 -21.42 30.74 -21.45
N MET A 159 -20.98 29.71 -22.18
CA MET A 159 -19.68 29.71 -22.89
C MET A 159 -19.72 30.26 -24.32
N VAL A 160 -20.91 30.49 -24.91
CA VAL A 160 -21.00 30.91 -26.33
C VAL A 160 -21.15 32.44 -26.50
N VAL A 161 -21.43 33.19 -25.43
CA VAL A 161 -21.61 34.67 -25.53
C VAL A 161 -20.29 35.44 -25.43
N LEU A 162 -19.19 34.84 -24.97
CA LEU A 162 -17.89 35.51 -24.87
C LEU A 162 -17.03 35.43 -26.14
N PHE A 163 -17.41 34.65 -27.15
CA PHE A 163 -16.59 34.46 -28.36
C PHE A 163 -17.01 35.30 -29.60
N VAL A 164 -18.06 36.11 -29.52
CA VAL A 164 -18.58 36.85 -30.70
C VAL A 164 -18.41 38.39 -30.61
N LEU A 165 -17.88 38.93 -29.50
CA LEU A 165 -17.70 40.38 -29.33
C LEU A 165 -16.26 40.84 -29.05
N GLY A 166 -15.25 40.05 -29.43
CA GLY A 166 -13.82 40.43 -29.32
C GLY A 166 -13.10 40.68 -30.65
N GLY A 167 -13.76 40.47 -31.79
CA GLY A 167 -13.11 40.51 -33.10
C GLY A 167 -13.44 41.78 -33.89
N LEU A 168 -12.87 42.93 -33.51
CA LEU A 168 -12.65 44.11 -34.37
C LEU A 168 -11.87 45.17 -33.56
N GLY A 169 -10.54 45.16 -33.68
CA GLY A 169 -9.68 46.15 -33.05
C GLY A 169 -8.20 46.00 -33.42
N SER A 170 -7.80 46.73 -34.47
CA SER A 170 -6.46 47.26 -34.69
C SER A 170 -5.35 46.34 -35.23
N LEU A 171 -5.21 46.36 -36.55
CA LEU A 171 -3.91 46.32 -37.23
C LEU A 171 -3.16 47.63 -36.93
N THR A 172 -1.93 47.53 -36.40
CA THR A 172 -0.72 48.31 -36.75
C THR A 172 0.26 48.33 -35.57
N SER A 173 1.33 47.52 -35.65
CA SER A 173 2.67 47.94 -35.21
C SER A 173 3.68 46.88 -35.66
N SER A 174 4.51 47.27 -36.62
CA SER A 174 5.78 46.61 -36.88
C SER A 174 6.72 46.99 -35.74
N GLY A 175 7.12 46.03 -34.92
CA GLY A 175 8.01 46.26 -33.78
C GLY A 175 8.67 44.96 -33.32
N SER A 176 9.88 44.74 -33.84
CA SER A 176 11.02 44.08 -33.20
C SER A 176 10.80 43.30 -31.89
N GLY A 177 11.16 42.01 -31.93
CA GLY A 177 11.71 41.28 -30.78
C GLY A 177 10.69 40.51 -29.95
N THR A 178 10.45 39.24 -30.30
CA THR A 178 9.79 38.28 -29.41
C THR A 178 10.75 37.95 -28.25
N PRO A 179 10.41 38.22 -26.98
CA PRO A 179 11.17 37.70 -25.86
C PRO A 179 10.73 36.26 -25.62
N ALA A 180 11.47 35.30 -26.17
CA ALA A 180 11.21 33.86 -25.97
C ALA A 180 11.47 33.36 -24.52
N GLY A 181 11.73 34.26 -23.57
CA GLY A 181 11.99 33.94 -22.17
C GLY A 181 10.81 34.17 -21.21
N ASP A 182 9.82 34.98 -21.57
CA ASP A 182 8.78 35.43 -20.62
C ASP A 182 7.69 34.37 -20.41
N SER A 183 7.21 33.75 -21.50
CA SER A 183 6.13 32.75 -21.46
C SER A 183 6.49 31.46 -20.72
N GLY A 184 7.76 31.04 -20.77
CA GLY A 184 8.23 29.86 -20.04
C GLY A 184 8.27 30.08 -18.53
N SER A 185 8.67 31.29 -18.11
CA SER A 185 8.71 31.65 -16.69
C SER A 185 7.32 31.77 -16.08
N GLU A 186 6.36 32.33 -16.82
CA GLU A 186 4.97 32.45 -16.41
C GLU A 186 4.31 31.08 -16.26
N GLU A 187 4.54 30.17 -17.21
CA GLU A 187 3.98 28.81 -17.14
C GLU A 187 4.56 27.99 -15.98
N ILE A 188 5.87 28.09 -15.73
CA ILE A 188 6.48 27.46 -14.55
C ILE A 188 5.83 28.00 -13.27
N ALA A 189 5.65 29.32 -13.16
CA ALA A 189 5.01 29.94 -12.00
C ALA A 189 3.56 29.45 -11.80
N GLU A 190 2.78 29.34 -12.87
CA GLU A 190 1.42 28.79 -12.82
C GLU A 190 1.41 27.32 -12.37
N ASN A 191 2.30 26.50 -12.92
CA ASN A 191 2.39 25.09 -12.54
C ASN A 191 2.82 24.91 -11.08
N MET A 192 3.75 25.74 -10.60
CA MET A 192 4.19 25.71 -9.20
C MET A 192 3.13 26.24 -8.23
N ALA A 193 2.31 27.21 -8.63
CA ALA A 193 1.16 27.64 -7.83
C ALA A 193 0.11 26.52 -7.70
N ALA A 194 -0.15 25.79 -8.79
CA ALA A 194 -1.03 24.61 -8.74
C ALA A 194 -0.45 23.49 -7.86
N TYR A 195 0.87 23.25 -7.94
CA TYR A 195 1.55 22.30 -7.06
C TYR A 195 1.39 22.65 -5.58
N GLN A 196 1.59 23.91 -5.21
CA GLN A 196 1.41 24.38 -3.83
C GLN A 196 -0.03 24.21 -3.33
N ALA A 197 -1.02 24.47 -4.19
CA ALA A 197 -2.43 24.26 -3.86
C ALA A 197 -2.75 22.79 -3.61
N ASP A 198 -2.27 21.88 -4.46
CA ASP A 198 -2.48 20.44 -4.29
C ASP A 198 -1.74 19.90 -3.04
N LEU A 199 -0.54 20.41 -2.74
CA LEU A 199 0.19 20.04 -1.52
C LEU A 199 -0.57 20.43 -0.25
N GLU A 200 -1.22 21.60 -0.23
CA GLU A 200 -2.04 22.03 0.91
C GLU A 200 -3.32 21.19 1.05
N ALA A 201 -3.93 20.80 -0.07
CA ALA A 201 -5.05 19.87 -0.06
C ALA A 201 -4.64 18.48 0.47
N ILE A 202 -3.47 17.97 0.08
CA ILE A 202 -2.92 16.71 0.59
C ILE A 202 -2.69 16.79 2.10
N ARG A 203 -2.12 17.88 2.61
CA ARG A 203 -1.96 18.09 4.07
C ARG A 203 -3.31 18.04 4.79
N THR A 204 -4.32 18.71 4.22
CA THR A 204 -5.68 18.71 4.77
C THR A 204 -6.28 17.30 4.81
N LEU A 205 -6.14 16.53 3.72
CA LEU A 205 -6.59 15.14 3.66
C LEU A 205 -5.85 14.24 4.65
N SER A 206 -4.53 14.44 4.79
CA SER A 206 -3.68 13.64 5.68
C SER A 206 -4.03 13.80 7.17
N ALA A 207 -4.65 14.92 7.54
CA ALA A 207 -5.12 15.14 8.90
C ALA A 207 -6.22 14.14 9.33
N ASP A 208 -7.02 13.59 8.39
CA ASP A 208 -8.09 12.63 8.70
C ASP A 208 -7.56 11.26 9.17
N PHE A 209 -6.31 10.95 8.81
CA PHE A 209 -5.64 9.71 9.22
C PHE A 209 -4.33 9.97 9.97
N ALA A 210 -4.11 11.20 10.45
CA ALA A 210 -2.96 11.50 11.30
C ALA A 210 -3.02 10.65 12.58
N GLY A 211 -1.95 9.89 12.84
CA GLY A 211 -1.89 8.96 13.96
C GLY A 211 -2.61 7.63 13.74
N ASN A 212 -3.21 7.38 12.57
CA ASN A 212 -3.67 6.05 12.24
C ASN A 212 -2.46 5.11 12.04
N PRO A 213 -2.47 3.87 12.58
CA PRO A 213 -1.34 2.95 12.44
C PRO A 213 -0.98 2.59 11.00
N VAL A 214 -1.93 2.70 10.05
CA VAL A 214 -1.66 2.45 8.63
C VAL A 214 -1.40 3.70 7.79
N ALA A 215 -1.31 4.88 8.42
CA ALA A 215 -1.01 6.14 7.72
C ALA A 215 0.21 6.06 6.77
N PRO A 216 1.32 5.36 7.11
CA PRO A 216 2.47 5.24 6.21
C PRO A 216 2.15 4.53 4.88
N LEU A 217 1.18 3.61 4.87
CA LEU A 217 0.74 2.94 3.64
C LEU A 217 -0.14 3.84 2.78
N ILE A 218 -0.93 4.71 3.42
CA ILE A 218 -1.91 5.56 2.74
C ILE A 218 -1.24 6.78 2.10
N LEU A 219 -0.29 7.42 2.81
CA LEU A 219 0.31 8.68 2.38
C LEU A 219 1.51 8.51 1.43
N ASP A 220 2.07 7.31 1.27
CA ASP A 220 3.28 7.06 0.46
C ASP A 220 4.27 8.23 0.48
N GLN A 221 4.88 8.43 1.65
CA GLN A 221 5.77 9.58 1.90
C GLN A 221 6.94 9.61 0.91
N SER A 222 7.42 8.45 0.47
CA SER A 222 8.53 8.32 -0.46
C SER A 222 8.22 8.98 -1.81
N GLU A 223 6.99 8.81 -2.31
CA GLU A 223 6.54 9.43 -3.55
C GLU A 223 6.35 10.94 -3.38
N LEU A 224 5.80 11.39 -2.26
CA LEU A 224 5.67 12.82 -1.96
C LEU A 224 7.04 13.51 -1.88
N ASP A 225 8.01 12.88 -1.22
CA ASP A 225 9.37 13.41 -1.09
C ASP A 225 10.07 13.48 -2.46
N ARG A 226 9.85 12.48 -3.32
CA ARG A 226 10.34 12.46 -4.70
C ARG A 226 9.76 13.62 -5.53
N ILE A 227 8.44 13.84 -5.45
CA ILE A 227 7.78 14.96 -6.14
C ILE A 227 8.28 16.29 -5.58
N ALA A 228 8.46 16.41 -4.26
CA ALA A 228 8.98 17.61 -3.62
C ALA A 228 10.43 17.92 -4.03
N ALA A 229 11.28 16.89 -4.17
CA ALA A 229 12.65 17.06 -4.66
C ALA A 229 12.67 17.60 -6.11
N GLN A 230 11.81 17.09 -6.99
CA GLN A 230 11.66 17.59 -8.36
C GLN A 230 11.14 19.04 -8.38
N ALA A 231 10.19 19.37 -7.51
CA ALA A 231 9.64 20.71 -7.34
C ALA A 231 10.67 21.74 -6.83
N ALA A 232 11.73 21.28 -6.17
CA ALA A 232 12.79 22.13 -5.61
C ALA A 232 13.96 22.38 -6.57
N ASP A 233 13.93 21.82 -7.78
CA ASP A 233 15.01 21.98 -8.77
C ASP A 233 15.16 23.46 -9.19
N PRO A 234 16.33 24.10 -8.97
CA PRO A 234 16.55 25.49 -9.38
C PRO A 234 16.61 25.67 -10.90
N ASP A 235 16.88 24.61 -11.65
CA ASP A 235 17.01 24.62 -13.12
C ASP A 235 15.75 24.05 -13.82
N MET A 236 14.60 24.11 -13.12
CA MET A 236 13.33 23.54 -13.58
C MET A 236 12.91 24.04 -14.96
N THR A 237 12.68 23.08 -15.86
CA THR A 237 12.14 23.35 -17.19
C THR A 237 10.61 23.45 -17.15
N VAL A 238 10.02 24.07 -18.18
CA VAL A 238 8.55 24.07 -18.37
C VAL A 238 8.00 22.64 -18.37
N PHE A 239 8.68 21.71 -19.06
CA PHE A 239 8.27 20.32 -19.09
C PHE A 239 8.29 19.68 -17.70
N ALA A 240 9.37 19.86 -16.94
CA ALA A 240 9.48 19.36 -15.58
C ALA A 240 8.38 19.94 -14.67
N SER A 241 8.08 21.24 -14.78
CA SER A 241 7.02 21.88 -14.00
C SER A 241 5.63 21.29 -14.28
N ARG A 242 5.34 20.92 -15.53
CA ARG A 242 4.08 20.23 -15.90
C ARG A 242 4.01 18.84 -15.28
N SER A 243 5.10 18.09 -15.31
CA SER A 243 5.19 16.75 -14.71
C SER A 243 5.03 16.79 -13.18
N VAL A 244 5.66 17.76 -12.50
CA VAL A 244 5.47 17.99 -11.05
C VAL A 244 4.01 18.30 -10.72
N LYS A 245 3.40 19.26 -11.43
CA LYS A 245 1.97 19.61 -11.28
C LYS A 245 1.06 18.40 -11.47
N GLN A 246 1.30 17.60 -12.51
CA GLN A 246 0.46 16.44 -12.79
C GLN A 246 0.64 15.33 -11.75
N SER A 247 1.88 15.08 -11.32
CA SER A 247 2.19 14.07 -10.30
C SER A 247 1.50 14.37 -8.98
N ILE A 248 1.62 15.62 -8.49
CA ILE A 248 0.98 16.00 -7.22
C ILE A 248 -0.55 16.01 -7.32
N SER A 249 -1.12 16.39 -8.48
CA SER A 249 -2.56 16.39 -8.67
C SER A 249 -3.13 14.97 -8.71
N TRP A 250 -2.40 14.05 -9.35
CA TRP A 250 -2.74 12.63 -9.33
C TRP A 250 -2.65 12.07 -7.92
N PHE A 251 -1.56 12.38 -7.20
CA PHE A 251 -1.37 12.00 -5.80
C PHE A 251 -2.57 12.43 -4.95
N ARG A 252 -2.95 13.72 -5.01
CA ARG A 252 -4.12 14.26 -4.32
C ARG A 252 -5.38 13.49 -4.68
N ALA A 253 -5.65 13.28 -5.97
CA ALA A 253 -6.88 12.63 -6.42
C ALA A 253 -7.03 11.19 -5.92
N ASN A 254 -5.93 10.42 -5.85
CA ASN A 254 -6.02 9.08 -5.24
C ASN A 254 -6.25 9.19 -3.74
N LEU A 255 -5.57 10.11 -3.06
CA LEU A 255 -5.74 10.29 -1.63
C LEU A 255 -7.18 10.68 -1.28
N GLU A 256 -7.81 11.54 -2.08
CA GLU A 256 -9.25 11.85 -1.98
C GLU A 256 -10.12 10.60 -2.12
N THR A 257 -9.78 9.73 -3.07
CA THR A 257 -10.49 8.46 -3.29
C THR A 257 -10.36 7.54 -2.07
N VAL A 258 -9.15 7.40 -1.52
CA VAL A 258 -8.88 6.56 -0.34
C VAL A 258 -9.59 7.11 0.90
N VAL A 259 -9.50 8.42 1.15
CA VAL A 259 -10.19 9.07 2.28
C VAL A 259 -11.71 8.93 2.16
N ALA A 260 -12.28 9.14 0.96
CA ALA A 260 -13.71 8.98 0.75
C ALA A 260 -14.18 7.52 0.94
N ALA A 261 -13.41 6.54 0.45
CA ALA A 261 -13.68 5.13 0.68
C ALA A 261 -13.61 4.79 2.17
N ALA A 262 -12.59 5.28 2.88
CA ALA A 262 -12.44 5.04 4.31
C ALA A 262 -13.62 5.59 5.11
N GLN A 263 -14.10 6.80 4.80
CA GLN A 263 -15.27 7.39 5.45
C GLN A 263 -16.55 6.56 5.25
N GLN A 264 -16.71 5.90 4.11
CA GLN A 264 -17.83 5.00 3.86
C GLN A 264 -17.70 3.68 4.64
N ARG A 265 -16.48 3.20 4.87
CA ARG A 265 -16.21 1.94 5.56
C ARG A 265 -16.36 2.02 7.08
N ARG A 266 -16.21 3.21 7.69
CA ARG A 266 -16.31 3.44 9.16
C ARG A 266 -17.61 2.97 9.83
N THR A 267 -18.61 2.55 9.06
CA THR A 267 -19.83 1.97 9.59
C THR A 267 -19.76 0.47 9.40
N ASN A 268 -19.63 -0.30 10.49
CA ASN A 268 -19.72 -1.76 10.51
C ASN A 268 -21.05 -2.22 9.90
N ALA A 269 -21.10 -2.25 8.57
CA ALA A 269 -22.34 -2.32 7.82
C ALA A 269 -22.80 -3.77 7.64
N SER A 270 -21.91 -4.75 7.78
CA SER A 270 -22.26 -6.16 7.91
C SER A 270 -22.81 -6.50 9.29
N GLY A 271 -22.41 -5.75 10.33
CA GLY A 271 -22.74 -6.03 11.72
C GLY A 271 -21.97 -7.21 12.32
N THR A 272 -20.92 -7.67 11.66
CA THR A 272 -20.07 -8.79 12.10
C THR A 272 -19.06 -8.35 13.16
N ALA A 273 -18.51 -9.32 13.89
CA ALA A 273 -17.48 -9.03 14.90
C ALA A 273 -16.14 -8.74 14.23
N SER A 274 -15.81 -9.47 13.16
CA SER A 274 -14.59 -9.27 12.38
C SER A 274 -14.52 -7.88 11.75
N GLU A 275 -15.63 -7.38 11.18
CA GLU A 275 -15.67 -6.01 10.64
C GLU A 275 -15.56 -4.96 11.75
N ALA A 276 -16.21 -5.16 12.91
CA ALA A 276 -16.08 -4.23 14.04
C ALA A 276 -14.62 -4.06 14.48
N LEU A 277 -13.86 -5.16 14.52
CA LEU A 277 -12.44 -5.16 14.88
C LEU A 277 -11.60 -4.41 13.83
N VAL A 278 -11.80 -4.69 12.54
CA VAL A 278 -11.08 -4.01 11.46
C VAL A 278 -11.41 -2.51 11.40
N ASP A 279 -12.68 -2.14 11.60
CA ASP A 279 -13.10 -0.74 11.66
C ASP A 279 -12.45 0.00 12.83
N GLN A 280 -12.39 -0.63 14.01
CA GLN A 280 -11.70 -0.07 15.17
C GLN A 280 -10.18 0.05 14.94
N ALA A 281 -9.60 -0.95 14.29
CA ALA A 281 -8.18 -1.07 14.01
C ALA A 281 -7.66 -0.06 12.97
N GLY A 282 -8.47 0.21 11.95
CA GLY A 282 -8.09 1.02 10.80
C GLY A 282 -8.87 2.32 10.63
N ASN A 283 -9.93 2.58 11.41
CA ASN A 283 -10.86 3.71 11.22
C ASN A 283 -11.35 3.83 9.76
N GLY A 284 -11.66 2.68 9.17
CA GLY A 284 -12.07 2.53 7.77
C GLY A 284 -10.93 2.55 6.74
N TYR A 285 -9.66 2.76 7.12
CA TYR A 285 -8.53 2.72 6.16
C TYR A 285 -8.05 1.29 5.86
N ILE A 286 -8.40 0.33 6.69
CA ILE A 286 -8.24 -1.11 6.43
C ILE A 286 -9.61 -1.65 6.02
N ASP A 287 -9.68 -2.41 4.92
CA ASP A 287 -10.89 -3.12 4.52
C ASP A 287 -10.94 -4.54 5.07
N ILE A 288 -12.13 -5.16 4.98
CA ILE A 288 -12.31 -6.57 5.25
C ILE A 288 -13.15 -7.24 4.15
N ALA A 289 -12.73 -8.45 3.77
CA ALA A 289 -13.46 -9.33 2.88
C ALA A 289 -13.51 -10.76 3.43
N TRP A 290 -14.61 -11.47 3.16
CA TRP A 290 -14.83 -12.87 3.58
C TRP A 290 -14.62 -13.84 2.41
N ASP A 291 -13.51 -13.71 1.71
CA ASP A 291 -13.17 -14.42 0.48
C ASP A 291 -11.78 -15.07 0.52
N ALA A 292 -11.25 -15.39 1.71
CA ALA A 292 -9.92 -15.98 1.87
C ALA A 292 -9.71 -17.25 1.04
N ALA A 293 -10.72 -18.10 0.89
CA ALA A 293 -10.63 -19.31 0.06
C ALA A 293 -10.35 -19.02 -1.44
N GLN A 294 -10.60 -17.79 -1.90
CA GLN A 294 -10.33 -17.35 -3.26
C GLN A 294 -9.04 -16.54 -3.35
N GLU A 295 -8.84 -15.60 -2.43
CA GLU A 295 -7.77 -14.59 -2.52
C GLU A 295 -6.49 -15.01 -1.79
N CYS A 296 -6.57 -15.89 -0.79
CA CYS A 296 -5.43 -16.29 0.06
C CYS A 296 -4.78 -17.61 -0.34
N ASN A 297 -5.15 -18.21 -1.49
CA ASN A 297 -4.56 -19.48 -1.89
C ASN A 297 -3.08 -19.32 -2.25
N ASP A 298 -2.22 -20.00 -1.50
CA ASP A 298 -0.84 -20.28 -1.90
C ASP A 298 -0.83 -21.54 -2.77
N PRO A 299 -0.44 -21.45 -4.06
CA PRO A 299 -0.38 -22.62 -4.94
C PRO A 299 0.65 -23.67 -4.50
N SER A 300 1.52 -23.36 -3.54
CA SER A 300 2.48 -24.28 -2.94
C SER A 300 1.96 -24.99 -1.68
N SER A 301 0.80 -24.59 -1.16
CA SER A 301 0.12 -25.20 -0.01
C SER A 301 -1.04 -26.07 -0.45
N GLU A 302 -1.20 -27.26 0.14
CA GLU A 302 -2.40 -28.09 -0.01
C GLU A 302 -3.54 -27.66 0.95
N GLU A 303 -3.28 -26.74 1.88
CA GLU A 303 -4.24 -26.21 2.84
C GLU A 303 -4.77 -24.84 2.39
N SER A 304 -6.09 -24.66 2.42
CA SER A 304 -6.73 -23.35 2.23
C SER A 304 -6.33 -22.41 3.36
N ALA A 305 -5.76 -21.25 3.03
CA ALA A 305 -5.47 -20.23 4.02
C ALA A 305 -6.78 -19.70 4.64
N ILE A 306 -6.78 -19.61 5.97
CA ILE A 306 -7.94 -19.18 6.77
C ILE A 306 -8.09 -17.65 6.74
N GLY A 307 -6.99 -16.95 6.45
CA GLY A 307 -6.93 -15.52 6.20
C GLY A 307 -5.64 -15.15 5.47
N CYS A 308 -5.59 -13.90 5.02
CA CYS A 308 -4.39 -13.22 4.56
C CYS A 308 -4.62 -11.71 4.56
N ALA A 309 -3.55 -10.94 4.61
CA ALA A 309 -3.60 -9.48 4.50
C ALA A 309 -2.92 -8.99 3.21
N GLU A 310 -3.57 -8.05 2.51
CA GLU A 310 -2.99 -7.28 1.42
C GLU A 310 -2.48 -5.91 1.93
N GLY A 311 -1.31 -5.50 1.44
CA GLY A 311 -0.71 -4.20 1.74
C GLY A 311 -1.02 -3.12 0.69
N GLY A 312 -0.22 -2.05 0.69
CA GLY A 312 -0.36 -0.93 -0.25
C GLY A 312 -1.35 0.14 0.21
N SER A 313 -1.72 1.06 -0.68
CA SER A 313 -2.52 2.25 -0.36
C SER A 313 -3.99 1.98 0.00
N SER A 314 -4.42 0.72 -0.11
CA SER A 314 -5.76 0.23 0.26
C SER A 314 -5.63 -1.10 0.98
N PRO A 315 -5.09 -1.12 2.21
CA PRO A 315 -4.84 -2.36 2.92
C PRO A 315 -6.15 -3.10 3.20
N MET A 316 -6.10 -4.43 3.13
CA MET A 316 -7.27 -5.30 3.25
C MET A 316 -6.93 -6.56 4.04
N VAL A 317 -7.89 -7.00 4.86
CA VAL A 317 -7.87 -8.30 5.54
C VAL A 317 -8.88 -9.21 4.86
N HIS A 318 -8.41 -10.34 4.35
CA HIS A 318 -9.24 -11.41 3.85
C HIS A 318 -9.32 -12.50 4.92
N ILE A 319 -10.53 -12.95 5.24
CA ILE A 319 -10.76 -14.08 6.15
C ILE A 319 -11.79 -15.05 5.57
N MET A 320 -11.86 -16.26 6.11
CA MET A 320 -13.00 -17.14 5.91
C MET A 320 -14.28 -16.55 6.52
N GLY A 321 -15.44 -17.11 6.19
CA GLY A 321 -16.70 -16.67 6.80
C GLY A 321 -16.68 -16.94 8.31
N GLU A 322 -17.24 -16.05 9.13
CA GLU A 322 -17.25 -16.23 10.60
C GLU A 322 -17.87 -17.56 11.05
N SER A 323 -18.78 -18.14 10.25
CA SER A 323 -19.41 -19.44 10.49
C SER A 323 -18.46 -20.63 10.35
N ASP A 324 -17.32 -20.44 9.71
CA ASP A 324 -16.31 -21.49 9.50
C ASP A 324 -15.38 -21.62 10.72
N PHE A 325 -15.52 -20.73 11.70
CA PHE A 325 -14.75 -20.75 12.94
C PHE A 325 -15.53 -21.40 14.08
N PRO A 326 -14.84 -22.12 14.99
CA PRO A 326 -15.48 -22.82 16.10
C PRO A 326 -16.00 -21.88 17.19
N SER A 327 -15.52 -20.63 17.24
CA SER A 327 -15.94 -19.64 18.23
C SER A 327 -15.64 -18.22 17.78
N ALA A 328 -16.35 -17.24 18.37
CA ALA A 328 -16.05 -15.82 18.17
C ALA A 328 -14.63 -15.43 18.62
N LEU A 329 -14.08 -16.12 19.63
CA LEU A 329 -12.71 -15.91 20.09
C LEU A 329 -11.68 -16.31 19.03
N ALA A 330 -11.95 -17.39 18.27
CA ALA A 330 -11.11 -17.82 17.16
C ALA A 330 -11.19 -16.85 15.97
N VAL A 331 -12.39 -16.32 15.65
CA VAL A 331 -12.56 -15.26 14.65
C VAL A 331 -11.71 -14.04 15.03
N GLU A 332 -11.85 -13.56 16.27
CA GLU A 332 -11.09 -12.41 16.76
C GLU A 332 -9.58 -12.67 16.69
N HIS A 333 -9.13 -13.87 17.05
CA HIS A 333 -7.72 -14.24 16.99
C HIS A 333 -7.15 -14.13 15.57
N VAL A 334 -7.82 -14.73 14.59
CA VAL A 334 -7.37 -14.68 13.18
C VAL A 334 -7.42 -13.26 12.63
N VAL A 335 -8.47 -12.48 12.93
CA VAL A 335 -8.54 -11.09 12.48
C VAL A 335 -7.39 -10.26 13.05
N LEU A 336 -7.06 -10.44 14.34
CA LEU A 336 -5.94 -9.74 14.96
C LEU A 336 -4.60 -10.17 14.36
N HIS A 337 -4.42 -11.45 14.07
CA HIS A 337 -3.25 -11.97 13.37
C HIS A 337 -3.09 -11.28 11.99
N GLU A 338 -4.13 -11.25 11.17
CA GLU A 338 -4.06 -10.59 9.85
C GLU A 338 -3.84 -9.07 9.94
N LEU A 339 -4.44 -8.42 10.92
CA LEU A 339 -4.18 -6.99 11.20
C LEU A 339 -2.70 -6.75 11.54
N ALA A 340 -2.05 -7.66 12.27
CA ALA A 340 -0.64 -7.55 12.58
C ALA A 340 0.22 -7.51 11.31
N HIS A 341 -0.11 -8.29 10.28
CA HIS A 341 0.57 -8.23 8.99
C HIS A 341 0.37 -6.90 8.26
N VAL A 342 -0.83 -6.32 8.33
CA VAL A 342 -1.06 -4.95 7.80
C VAL A 342 -0.16 -3.96 8.54
N TYR A 343 -0.06 -4.06 9.85
CA TYR A 343 0.77 -3.18 10.67
C TYR A 343 2.27 -3.38 10.41
N GLN A 344 2.76 -4.61 10.27
CA GLN A 344 4.16 -4.88 9.91
C GLN A 344 4.54 -4.21 8.58
N ARG A 345 3.64 -4.23 7.60
CA ARG A 345 3.86 -3.53 6.32
C ARG A 345 3.83 -2.01 6.49
N ALA A 346 2.91 -1.49 7.32
CA ALA A 346 2.88 -0.07 7.63
C ALA A 346 4.13 0.40 8.37
N ASP A 347 4.67 -0.43 9.26
CA ASP A 347 5.93 -0.20 9.96
C ASP A 347 7.11 -0.11 8.99
N ALA A 348 7.21 -1.09 8.10
CA ALA A 348 8.23 -1.13 7.05
C ALA A 348 8.19 0.11 6.15
N ALA A 349 6.99 0.56 5.77
CA ALA A 349 6.80 1.74 4.93
C ALA A 349 7.25 3.06 5.57
N ARG A 350 7.55 3.09 6.88
CA ARG A 350 8.13 4.27 7.55
C ARG A 350 9.61 4.48 7.24
N PHE A 351 10.29 3.49 6.66
CA PHE A 351 11.74 3.48 6.48
C PHE A 351 12.14 3.23 5.04
N ASP A 352 13.18 3.91 4.57
CA ASP A 352 13.70 3.79 3.20
C ASP A 352 14.22 2.38 2.88
N ASP A 353 14.77 1.68 3.87
CA ASP A 353 15.27 0.31 3.76
C ASP A 353 14.16 -0.75 3.84
N GLN A 354 12.89 -0.31 3.96
CA GLN A 354 11.71 -1.15 4.17
C GLN A 354 11.84 -2.13 5.34
N SER A 355 12.76 -1.86 6.26
CA SER A 355 13.01 -2.71 7.43
C SER A 355 12.35 -2.04 8.63
N GLY A 356 11.07 -2.34 8.84
CA GLY A 356 10.30 -1.86 10.00
C GLY A 356 10.92 -2.31 11.33
N GLU A 357 10.50 -1.69 12.43
CA GLU A 357 10.92 -2.13 13.77
C GLU A 357 10.51 -3.58 14.05
N ALA A 358 9.32 -4.01 13.60
CA ALA A 358 8.89 -5.41 13.66
C ALA A 358 9.90 -6.35 12.99
N GLY A 359 10.34 -6.01 11.77
CA GLY A 359 11.36 -6.77 11.04
C GLY A 359 12.72 -6.77 11.74
N ARG A 360 13.08 -5.68 12.41
CA ARG A 360 14.31 -5.60 13.22
C ARG A 360 14.22 -6.48 14.48
N LEU A 361 13.05 -6.58 15.11
CA LEU A 361 12.82 -7.47 16.25
C LEU A 361 12.90 -8.94 15.82
N THR A 362 12.25 -9.32 14.72
CA THR A 362 12.32 -10.69 14.20
C THR A 362 13.75 -11.04 13.75
N ALA A 363 14.48 -10.12 13.12
CA ALA A 363 15.89 -10.33 12.76
C ALA A 363 16.82 -10.53 13.97
N GLN A 364 16.45 -10.04 15.16
CA GLN A 364 17.17 -10.29 16.42
C GLN A 364 16.83 -11.65 17.05
N GLY A 365 15.93 -12.42 16.45
CA GLY A 365 15.49 -13.73 16.91
C GLY A 365 14.30 -13.70 17.88
N LEU A 366 13.70 -12.53 18.13
CA LEU A 366 12.42 -12.47 18.83
C LEU A 366 11.33 -13.08 17.96
N PHE A 367 10.27 -13.58 18.60
CA PHE A 367 9.12 -14.20 17.94
C PHE A 367 9.55 -15.34 17.03
N ASN A 368 10.52 -16.15 17.48
CA ASN A 368 11.11 -17.24 16.71
C ASN A 368 11.68 -16.79 15.33
N GLY A 369 12.00 -15.51 15.17
CA GLY A 369 12.47 -14.93 13.92
C GLY A 369 11.47 -14.97 12.77
N SER A 370 10.16 -15.02 13.07
CA SER A 370 9.10 -15.18 12.07
C SER A 370 8.04 -14.08 12.19
N ASP A 371 7.68 -13.50 11.05
CA ASP A 371 6.60 -12.50 10.97
C ASP A 371 5.24 -13.09 11.33
N GLU A 372 5.03 -14.39 11.08
CA GLU A 372 3.84 -15.15 11.47
C GLU A 372 3.75 -15.33 12.99
N SER A 373 4.86 -15.72 13.61
CA SER A 373 4.94 -15.83 15.08
C SER A 373 4.83 -14.46 15.77
N PHE A 374 5.27 -13.39 15.10
CA PHE A 374 5.02 -12.02 15.54
C PHE A 374 3.52 -11.71 15.50
N ALA A 375 2.82 -12.05 14.41
CA ALA A 375 1.39 -11.84 14.26
C ALA A 375 0.57 -12.63 15.30
N ASP A 376 0.93 -13.90 15.54
CA ASP A 376 0.36 -14.70 16.62
C ASP A 376 0.58 -14.05 17.99
N CYS A 377 1.80 -13.56 18.25
CA CYS A 377 2.10 -12.89 19.51
C CYS A 377 1.28 -11.60 19.69
N TYR A 378 1.05 -10.84 18.63
CA TYR A 378 0.18 -9.66 18.68
C TYR A 378 -1.24 -10.06 19.10
N ALA A 379 -1.84 -11.05 18.42
CA ALA A 379 -3.19 -11.54 18.73
C ALA A 379 -3.29 -12.09 20.17
N LEU A 380 -2.34 -12.92 20.60
CA LEU A 380 -2.26 -13.45 21.96
C LEU A 380 -2.09 -12.35 23.02
N THR A 381 -1.30 -11.31 22.73
CA THR A 381 -1.07 -10.19 23.65
C THR A 381 -2.33 -9.34 23.76
N TYR A 382 -3.00 -9.06 22.65
CA TYR A 382 -4.25 -8.29 22.60
C TYR A 382 -5.36 -8.97 23.40
N GLN A 383 -5.55 -10.28 23.19
CA GLN A 383 -6.59 -11.06 23.87
C GLN A 383 -6.17 -11.49 25.29
N ASN A 384 -4.93 -11.21 25.70
CA ASN A 384 -4.33 -11.68 26.95
C ASN A 384 -4.43 -13.21 27.14
N LEU A 385 -4.22 -13.96 26.05
CA LEU A 385 -4.22 -15.43 26.02
C LEU A 385 -2.80 -15.96 26.04
N TRP A 386 -2.59 -17.21 26.49
CA TRP A 386 -1.28 -17.90 26.53
C TRP A 386 -1.28 -19.23 25.77
N SER A 387 -2.25 -19.40 24.88
CA SER A 387 -2.43 -20.62 24.12
C SER A 387 -3.02 -20.31 22.76
N LEU A 388 -2.56 -21.04 21.76
CA LEU A 388 -3.09 -21.08 20.39
C LEU A 388 -4.18 -22.16 20.23
N ASP A 389 -4.54 -22.84 21.31
CA ASP A 389 -5.58 -23.87 21.35
C ASP A 389 -6.95 -23.22 21.56
N PHE A 390 -7.85 -23.46 20.59
CA PHE A 390 -9.25 -23.01 20.59
C PHE A 390 -10.21 -24.21 20.56
N GLY A 391 -9.89 -25.26 21.33
CA GLY A 391 -10.69 -26.47 21.49
C GLY A 391 -10.20 -27.60 20.58
N GLU A 392 -10.95 -27.90 19.52
CA GLU A 392 -10.54 -28.94 18.55
C GLU A 392 -9.53 -28.43 17.51
N TRP A 393 -9.21 -27.13 17.56
CA TRP A 393 -8.42 -26.43 16.55
C TRP A 393 -7.27 -25.66 17.21
N VAL A 394 -6.11 -25.70 16.55
CA VAL A 394 -4.97 -24.84 16.87
C VAL A 394 -4.84 -23.82 15.74
N TYR A 395 -4.89 -22.54 16.07
CA TYR A 395 -4.71 -21.44 15.10
C TYR A 395 -3.33 -20.83 15.30
N GLY A 396 -2.64 -20.50 14.21
CA GLY A 396 -1.28 -19.94 14.25
C GLY A 396 -0.18 -21.00 14.13
N TYR A 397 1.06 -20.60 14.37
CA TYR A 397 2.29 -21.30 13.96
C TYR A 397 2.99 -22.01 15.11
N GLY A 398 2.22 -22.39 16.13
CA GLY A 398 2.69 -23.21 17.26
C GLY A 398 3.65 -22.50 18.22
N TYR A 399 3.85 -21.19 18.07
CA TYR A 399 4.72 -20.39 18.91
C TYR A 399 3.91 -19.49 19.84
N VAL A 400 4.15 -19.59 21.15
CA VAL A 400 3.56 -18.72 22.16
C VAL A 400 4.64 -17.82 22.73
N CYS A 401 4.49 -16.51 22.51
CA CYS A 401 5.49 -15.55 22.95
C CYS A 401 5.54 -15.40 24.47
N ASN A 402 6.76 -15.17 24.98
CA ASN A 402 7.05 -15.03 26.41
C ASN A 402 6.79 -13.59 26.92
N ASP A 403 6.91 -13.37 28.23
CA ASP A 403 6.66 -12.06 28.85
C ASP A 403 7.51 -10.91 28.24
N SER A 404 8.78 -11.17 27.93
CA SER A 404 9.66 -10.14 27.35
C SER A 404 9.25 -9.78 25.92
N GLU A 405 8.78 -10.75 25.14
CA GLU A 405 8.28 -10.54 23.78
C GLU A 405 6.94 -9.81 23.77
N ARG A 406 6.07 -10.08 24.76
CA ARG A 406 4.84 -9.29 24.94
C ARG A 406 5.13 -7.85 25.33
N GLN A 407 6.17 -7.62 26.13
CA GLN A 407 6.61 -6.26 26.44
C GLN A 407 7.14 -5.55 25.19
N ALA A 408 7.97 -6.22 24.39
CA ALA A 408 8.43 -5.70 23.11
C ALA A 408 7.26 -5.41 22.15
N MET A 409 6.25 -6.28 22.10
CA MET A 409 5.01 -6.08 21.33
C MET A 409 4.27 -4.82 21.75
N ARG A 410 4.17 -4.54 23.06
CA ARG A 410 3.54 -3.32 23.58
C ARG A 410 4.31 -2.05 23.24
N GLU A 411 5.64 -2.11 23.33
CA GLU A 411 6.51 -0.99 22.94
C GLU A 411 6.41 -0.70 21.44
N TRP A 412 6.46 -1.74 20.61
CA TRP A 412 6.27 -1.63 19.18
C TRP A 412 4.89 -1.06 18.82
N ALA A 413 3.82 -1.62 19.38
CA ALA A 413 2.45 -1.17 19.12
C ALA A 413 2.26 0.30 19.49
N ALA A 414 2.79 0.72 20.64
CA ALA A 414 2.76 2.11 21.09
C ALA A 414 3.53 3.05 20.12
N SER A 415 4.65 2.60 19.56
CA SER A 415 5.45 3.39 18.61
C SER A 415 4.72 3.71 17.29
N MET A 416 3.68 2.93 16.98
CA MET A 416 2.89 3.06 15.75
C MET A 416 1.44 3.45 16.00
N ASN A 417 1.04 3.67 17.25
CA ASN A 417 -0.36 3.84 17.63
C ASN A 417 -1.26 2.66 17.18
N VAL A 418 -0.72 1.44 17.19
CA VAL A 418 -1.47 0.21 16.96
C VAL A 418 -2.30 -0.09 18.21
N PRO A 419 -3.59 -0.44 18.08
CA PRO A 419 -4.42 -0.80 19.23
C PRO A 419 -3.90 -2.05 19.95
N LEU A 420 -3.56 -1.91 21.22
CA LEU A 420 -3.19 -3.06 22.06
C LEU A 420 -3.57 -2.76 23.52
N PRO A 421 -4.63 -3.39 24.06
CA PRO A 421 -5.21 -3.06 25.36
C PRO A 421 -4.36 -3.45 26.58
#